data_AF-A0A7W8QK89-F1
#
_entry.id   AF-A0A7W8QK89-F1
#
_cell.length_a   1.000
_cell.length_b   1.000
_cell.length_c   1.000
_cell.angle_alpha   90.00
_cell.angle_beta   90.00
_cell.angle_gamma   90.00
#
_symmetry.space_group_name_H-M   'P 1'
#
loop_
_entity.id
_entity.type
_entity.pdbx_description
1 polymer ?
#
loop_
_entity_poly.entity_id
_entity_poly.type
_entity_poly.pdbx_seq_one_letter_code
_entity_poly.pdbx_strand_id
1 'polypeptide(L)' 'MPEEAGAPTGAEIAERTLESARQKLAALDGMPVAEHPKVFDELHRELSAVLGGLEGH' A
#
# COMPACT_ATOMS: atom_id res chain seq x y z
N MET A 1 23.38 15.39 18.11
CA MET A 1 21.96 15.78 18.09
C MET A 1 21.32 14.91 17.03
N PRO A 2 20.25 14.16 17.33
CA PRO A 2 19.69 13.17 16.41
C PRO A 2 19.17 13.89 15.16
N GLU A 3 19.49 13.35 13.98
CA GLU A 3 18.90 13.75 12.72
C GLU A 3 17.37 13.71 12.88
N GLU A 4 16.72 14.83 12.60
CA GLU A 4 15.28 14.85 12.45
C GLU A 4 14.92 13.80 11.41
N ALA A 5 14.22 12.75 11.82
CA ALA A 5 13.59 11.83 10.91
C ALA A 5 12.57 12.66 10.10
N GLY A 6 13.01 13.20 8.97
CA GLY A 6 12.19 13.95 8.05
C GLY A 6 10.95 13.13 7.72
N ALA A 7 9.80 13.79 7.63
CA ALA A 7 8.57 13.13 7.24
C ALA A 7 8.81 12.30 5.97
N PRO A 8 8.28 11.06 5.90
CA PRO A 8 8.54 10.17 4.78
C PRO A 8 8.14 10.86 3.48
N THR A 9 9.06 10.84 2.52
CA THR A 9 8.82 11.37 1.19
C THR A 9 7.68 10.62 0.50
N GLY A 10 7.08 11.22 -0.53
CA GLY A 10 6.07 10.54 -1.33
C GLY A 10 6.54 9.20 -1.91
N ALA A 11 7.83 9.10 -2.25
CA ALA A 11 8.46 7.87 -2.71
C ALA A 11 8.52 6.79 -1.62
N GLU A 12 8.88 7.15 -0.38
CA GLU A 12 8.89 6.21 0.76
C GLU A 12 7.48 5.72 1.12
N ILE A 13 6.47 6.59 1.02
CA ILE A 13 5.07 6.23 1.21
C ILE A 13 4.61 5.25 0.12
N ALA A 14 4.98 5.51 -1.14
CA ALA A 14 4.65 4.64 -2.26
C ALA A 14 5.32 3.26 -2.13
N GLU A 15 6.61 3.22 -1.79
CA GLU A 15 7.37 1.98 -1.65
C GLU A 15 6.81 1.10 -0.51
N ARG A 16 6.53 1.69 0.65
CA ARG A 16 5.95 0.96 1.78
C ARG A 16 4.56 0.41 1.46
N THR A 17 3.74 1.19 0.77
CA THR A 17 2.40 0.75 0.34
C THR A 17 2.51 -0.40 -0.66
N LEU A 18 3.46 -0.33 -1.59
CA LEU A 18 3.69 -1.38 -2.58
C LEU A 18 4.17 -2.69 -1.92
N GLU A 19 5.04 -2.61 -0.91
CA GLU A 19 5.48 -3.78 -0.14
C GLU A 19 4.30 -4.44 0.60
N SER A 20 3.50 -3.65 1.31
CA SER A 20 2.27 -4.11 1.97
C SER A 20 1.32 -4.78 0.97
N ALA A 21 1.11 -4.17 -0.20
CA ALA A 21 0.26 -4.72 -1.24
C ALA A 21 0.75 -6.09 -1.74
N ARG A 22 2.06 -6.24 -1.96
CA ARG A 22 2.67 -7.52 -2.35
C ARG A 22 2.48 -8.61 -1.29
N GLN A 23 2.60 -8.26 -0.01
CA GLN A 23 2.37 -9.20 1.09
C GLN A 23 0.92 -9.67 1.14
N LYS A 24 -0.05 -8.75 1.00
CA LYS A 24 -1.48 -9.07 0.93
C LYS A 24 -1.80 -9.97 -0.27
N LEU A 25 -1.19 -9.70 -1.43
CA LEU A 25 -1.32 -10.55 -2.63
C LEU A 25 -0.72 -11.95 -2.42
N ALA A 26 0.43 -12.05 -1.76
CA ALA A 26 1.05 -13.35 -1.45
C ALA A 26 0.16 -14.19 -0.51
N ALA A 27 -0.56 -13.55 0.40
CA ALA A 27 -1.48 -14.24 1.30
C ALA A 27 -2.72 -14.82 0.58
N LEU A 28 -3.04 -14.37 -0.65
CA LEU A 28 -4.16 -14.89 -1.43
C LEU A 28 -4.01 -16.37 -1.78
N ASP A 29 -2.77 -16.86 -1.94
CA ASP A 29 -2.47 -18.25 -2.28
C ASP A 29 -3.04 -19.24 -1.25
N GLY A 30 -3.10 -18.82 0.02
CA GLY A 30 -3.67 -19.60 1.13
C GLY A 30 -5.15 -19.33 1.41
N MET A 31 -5.81 -18.43 0.67
CA MET A 31 -7.20 -18.01 0.95
C MET A 31 -8.19 -18.61 -0.06
N PRO A 32 -9.47 -18.82 0.36
CA PRO A 32 -10.53 -19.18 -0.57
C PRO A 32 -10.67 -18.13 -1.67
N VAL A 33 -10.83 -18.57 -2.93
CA VAL A 33 -11.01 -17.70 -4.09
C VAL A 33 -12.19 -16.73 -3.91
N ALA A 34 -13.21 -17.12 -3.15
CA ALA A 34 -14.35 -16.27 -2.83
C ALA A 34 -13.98 -15.00 -2.03
N GLU A 35 -12.86 -15.02 -1.30
CA GLU A 35 -12.37 -13.88 -0.51
C GLU A 35 -11.39 -13.00 -1.30
N HIS A 36 -10.86 -13.47 -2.43
CA HIS A 36 -9.91 -12.70 -3.25
C HIS A 36 -10.46 -11.34 -3.71
N PRO A 37 -11.72 -11.21 -4.17
CA PRO A 37 -12.27 -9.92 -4.59
C PRO A 37 -12.25 -8.86 -3.49
N LYS A 38 -12.46 -9.23 -2.22
CA LYS A 38 -12.42 -8.29 -1.08
C LYS A 38 -11.01 -7.73 -0.88
N VAL A 39 -10.00 -8.59 -0.98
CA VAL A 39 -8.59 -8.17 -0.87
C VAL A 39 -8.21 -7.26 -2.04
N PHE A 40 -8.65 -7.57 -3.26
CA PHE A 40 -8.41 -6.70 -4.42
C PHE A 40 -9.08 -5.33 -4.29
N ASP A 41 -10.32 -5.27 -3.79
CA ASP A 41 -11.02 -4.00 -3.55
C ASP A 41 -10.30 -3.13 -2.51
N GLU A 42 -9.87 -3.76 -1.41
CA GLU A 42 -9.08 -3.09 -0.38
C GLU A 42 -7.75 -2.55 -0.93
N LEU A 43 -7.00 -3.38 -1.67
CA LEU A 43 -5.75 -2.98 -2.32
C LEU A 43 -5.95 -1.84 -3.30
N HIS A 44 -7.00 -1.91 -4.13
CA HIS A 44 -7.32 -0.86 -5.08
C HIS A 44 -7.60 0.46 -4.38
N ARG A 45 -8.37 0.44 -3.28
CA ARG A 45 -8.68 1.63 -2.48
C ARG A 45 -7.45 2.21 -1.81
N GLU A 46 -6.59 1.37 -1.23
CA GLU A 46 -5.36 1.79 -0.54
C GLU A 46 -4.36 2.42 -1.51
N LEU A 47 -4.15 1.79 -2.67
CA LEU A 47 -3.27 2.32 -3.73
C LEU A 47 -3.83 3.61 -4.35
N SER A 48 -5.15 3.68 -4.61
CA SER A 48 -5.77 4.89 -5.15
C SER A 48 -5.67 6.06 -4.18
N ALA A 49 -5.80 5.81 -2.86
CA ALA A 49 -5.65 6.86 -1.85
C ALA A 49 -4.21 7.39 -1.80
N VAL A 50 -3.21 6.51 -1.92
CA VAL A 50 -1.79 6.90 -1.96
C VAL A 50 -1.49 7.68 -3.23
N LEU A 51 -1.94 7.21 -4.40
CA LEU A 51 -1.76 7.93 -5.66
C LEU A 51 -2.42 9.31 -5.64
N GLY A 52 -3.67 9.41 -5.18
CA GLY A 52 -4.34 10.71 -5.05
C GLY A 52 -3.70 11.65 -4.03
N GLY A 53 -3.07 11.10 -2.97
CA GLY A 53 -2.29 11.87 -2.01
C GLY A 53 -0.94 12.35 -2.57
N LEU A 54 -0.38 11.65 -3.56
CA LEU A 54 0.86 12.03 -4.25
C LEU A 54 0.63 13.06 -5.36
N GLU A 55 -0.53 13.02 -6.04
CA GLU A 55 -0.90 14.01 -7.06
C GLU A 55 -1.29 15.38 -6.46
N GLY A 56 -1.63 15.43 -5.18
CA GLY A 56 -2.01 16.64 -4.45
C GLY A 56 -0.86 17.41 -3.78
N HIS A 57 0.41 17.01 -4.00
CA HIS A 57 1.62 17.66 -3.49
C HIS A 57 2.38 18.38 -4.62
#